data_AF-A0A435SAM3-F1
#
_entry.id   AF-A0A435SAM3-F1
#
_cell.length_a   1.000
_cell.length_b   1.000
_cell.length_c   1.000
_cell.angle_alpha   90.00
_cell.angle_beta   90.00
_cell.angle_gamma   90.00
#
_symmetry.space_group_name_H-M   'P 1'
#
loop_
_entity.id
_entity.type
_entity.pdbx_description
1 polymer ?
#
loop_
_entity_poly.entity_id
_entity_poly.type
_entity_poly.pdbx_seq_one_letter_code
_entity_poly.pdbx_strand_id
1 'polypeptide(L)'
;IYGREIAETLRAAAEQAALKPVFVDTFRPQLDNQIGMIGRLKKAGATHVFAGGDGDDIAIMGRDAAQLQAGIVFAGGENLRTPPGDVPYSLGTLMIAPPEWADVADPKVLAAFAAQKVVPDGYTLPAFAAVEIAKAASGLSESSGKPLTEALTGQDFTTAIGPIRFD
;
A
#
# COMPACT_ATOMS: atom_id res chain seq x y z
N ILE A 1 12.07 7.86 -3.57
CA ILE A 1 11.33 8.33 -4.76
C ILE A 1 9.84 8.05 -4.59
N TYR A 2 9.46 6.80 -4.32
CA TYR A 2 8.09 6.37 -3.95
C TYR A 2 7.27 7.36 -3.11
N GLY A 3 7.74 7.70 -1.89
CA GLY A 3 6.97 8.54 -0.97
C GLY A 3 6.63 9.94 -1.52
N ARG A 4 7.54 10.53 -2.30
CA ARG A 4 7.28 11.82 -2.95
C ARG A 4 6.24 11.66 -4.06
N GLU A 5 6.38 10.63 -4.89
CA GLU A 5 5.48 10.40 -6.02
C GLU A 5 4.04 10.19 -5.55
N ILE A 6 3.81 9.31 -4.57
CA ILE A 6 2.45 9.05 -4.07
C ILE A 6 1.83 10.29 -3.39
N ALA A 7 2.63 11.07 -2.66
CA ALA A 7 2.16 12.31 -2.04
C ALA A 7 1.76 13.36 -3.09
N GLU A 8 2.56 13.50 -4.16
CA GLU A 8 2.25 14.41 -5.26
C GLU A 8 1.05 13.92 -6.09
N THR A 9 0.92 12.62 -6.33
CA THR A 9 -0.24 12.04 -7.01
C THR A 9 -1.52 12.30 -6.21
N LEU A 10 -1.50 12.09 -4.89
CA LEU A 10 -2.65 12.40 -4.04
C LEU A 10 -2.95 13.90 -4.05
N ARG A 11 -1.93 14.76 -3.91
CA ARG A 11 -2.12 16.22 -3.93
C ARG A 11 -2.77 16.67 -5.23
N ALA A 12 -2.29 16.18 -6.37
CA ALA A 12 -2.85 16.51 -7.67
C ALA A 12 -4.31 16.06 -7.81
N ALA A 13 -4.64 14.84 -7.36
CA ALA A 13 -6.02 14.33 -7.37
C ALA A 13 -6.93 15.13 -6.41
N ALA A 14 -6.44 15.50 -5.23
CA ALA A 14 -7.16 16.32 -4.27
C ALA A 14 -7.46 17.73 -4.84
N GLU A 15 -6.49 18.35 -5.51
CA GLU A 15 -6.67 19.65 -6.16
C GLU A 15 -7.71 19.61 -7.30
N GLN A 16 -7.73 18.54 -8.09
CA GLN A 16 -8.77 18.31 -9.10
C GLN A 16 -10.17 18.16 -8.47
N ALA A 17 -10.23 17.61 -7.26
CA ALA A 17 -11.44 17.56 -6.44
C ALA A 17 -11.72 18.87 -5.66
N ALA A 18 -11.02 19.97 -5.97
CA ALA A 18 -11.11 21.27 -5.30
C ALA A 18 -10.74 21.28 -3.80
N LEU A 19 -10.03 20.24 -3.32
CA LEU A 19 -9.44 20.20 -1.99
C LEU A 19 -8.03 20.80 -2.04
N LYS A 20 -7.82 21.89 -1.29
CA LYS A 20 -6.52 22.57 -1.21
C LYS A 20 -5.81 22.19 0.08
N PRO A 21 -4.55 21.72 0.02
CA PRO A 21 -3.79 21.46 1.24
C PRO A 21 -3.51 22.77 1.97
N VAL A 22 -3.69 22.77 3.29
CA VAL A 22 -3.33 23.92 4.15
C VAL A 22 -1.81 24.03 4.35
N PHE A 23 -1.09 22.93 4.10
CA PHE A 23 0.34 22.83 4.28
C PHE A 23 0.91 21.69 3.42
N VAL A 24 2.05 21.92 2.78
CA VAL A 24 2.82 20.91 2.06
C VAL A 24 4.28 21.07 2.47
N ASP A 25 4.92 19.97 2.86
CA ASP A 25 6.30 19.97 3.33
C ASP A 25 6.91 18.58 3.13
N THR A 26 8.21 18.48 3.33
CA THR A 26 8.96 17.23 3.34
C THR A 26 9.50 16.97 4.74
N PHE A 27 9.60 15.71 5.12
CA PHE A 27 10.24 15.30 6.36
C PHE A 27 11.50 14.49 6.06
N ARG A 28 12.40 14.46 7.05
CA ARG A 28 13.58 13.58 6.99
C ARG A 28 13.20 12.25 7.65
N PRO A 29 13.29 11.11 6.95
CA PRO A 29 12.94 9.81 7.51
C PRO A 29 13.94 9.37 8.57
N GLN A 30 13.56 8.38 9.38
CA GLN A 30 14.39 7.70 10.38
C GLN A 30 14.95 8.64 11.46
N LEU A 31 14.23 9.72 11.76
CA LEU A 31 14.55 10.56 12.91
C LEU A 31 13.83 10.03 14.15
N ASP A 32 14.49 10.13 15.31
CA ASP A 32 13.88 9.78 16.59
C ASP A 32 12.59 10.55 16.88
N ASN A 33 12.41 11.74 16.27
CA ASN A 33 11.22 12.57 16.38
C ASN A 33 11.04 13.51 15.18
N GLN A 34 9.80 13.98 15.00
CA GLN A 34 9.30 14.93 14.01
C GLN A 34 8.61 16.15 14.64
N ILE A 35 8.85 16.44 15.93
CA ILE A 35 8.19 17.50 16.73
C ILE A 35 8.12 18.85 16.00
N GLY A 36 9.22 19.27 15.36
CA GLY A 36 9.27 20.54 14.64
C GLY A 36 8.33 20.61 13.43
N MET A 37 8.18 19.52 12.67
CA MET A 37 7.25 19.43 11.55
C MET A 37 5.80 19.38 12.05
N ILE A 38 5.52 18.56 13.07
CA ILE A 38 4.19 18.46 13.68
C ILE A 38 3.73 19.81 14.21
N GLY A 39 4.62 20.59 14.84
CA GLY A 39 4.32 21.96 15.28
C GLY A 39 3.88 22.89 14.13
N ARG A 40 4.52 22.77 12.94
CA ARG A 40 4.12 23.53 11.75
C ARG A 40 2.75 23.08 11.22
N LEU A 41 2.51 21.78 11.14
CA LEU A 41 1.21 21.21 10.73
C LEU A 41 0.08 21.69 11.64
N LYS A 42 0.28 21.63 12.96
CA LYS A 42 -0.66 22.14 13.96
C LYS A 42 -0.95 23.62 13.77
N LYS A 43 0.09 24.44 13.58
CA LYS A 43 -0.06 25.89 13.36
C LYS A 43 -0.81 26.22 12.06
N ALA A 44 -0.64 25.39 11.03
CA ALA A 44 -1.38 25.52 9.77
C ALA A 44 -2.83 25.04 9.86
N GLY A 45 -3.25 24.46 10.99
CA GLY A 45 -4.60 23.94 11.19
C GLY A 45 -4.86 22.60 10.49
N ALA A 46 -3.80 21.82 10.21
CA ALA A 46 -3.96 20.49 9.63
C ALA A 46 -4.69 19.57 10.63
N THR A 47 -5.75 18.90 10.19
CA THR A 47 -6.48 17.88 10.96
C THR A 47 -6.28 16.48 10.39
N HIS A 48 -5.95 16.40 9.09
CA HIS A 48 -5.65 15.17 8.37
C HIS A 48 -4.38 15.40 7.56
N VAL A 49 -3.46 14.45 7.62
CA VAL A 49 -2.18 14.52 6.93
C VAL A 49 -1.96 13.22 6.17
N PHE A 50 -1.76 13.32 4.87
CA PHE A 50 -1.21 12.23 4.10
C PHE A 50 0.32 12.33 4.07
N ALA A 51 1.00 11.24 4.42
CA ALA A 51 2.44 11.15 4.41
C ALA A 51 2.88 9.99 3.50
N GLY A 52 3.63 10.32 2.44
CA GLY A 52 4.31 9.32 1.62
C GLY A 52 5.63 8.92 2.27
N GLY A 53 5.60 7.85 3.06
CA GLY A 53 6.75 7.35 3.81
C GLY A 53 6.52 5.94 4.33
N ASP A 54 7.47 5.44 5.11
CA ASP A 54 7.42 4.10 5.69
C ASP A 54 6.71 4.10 7.04
N GLY A 55 6.19 2.92 7.43
CA GLY A 55 5.38 2.76 8.63
C GLY A 55 5.97 3.37 9.90
N ASP A 56 7.24 3.12 10.17
CA ASP A 56 7.92 3.61 11.38
C ASP A 56 7.94 5.15 11.46
N ASP A 57 8.13 5.82 10.32
CA ASP A 57 8.12 7.28 10.27
C ASP A 57 6.73 7.84 10.61
N ILE A 58 5.67 7.25 10.04
CA ILE A 58 4.29 7.67 10.33
C ILE A 58 3.92 7.37 11.79
N ALA A 59 4.39 6.25 12.35
CA ALA A 59 4.17 5.93 13.76
C ALA A 59 4.83 6.97 14.68
N ILE A 60 6.06 7.38 14.37
CA ILE A 60 6.76 8.47 15.08
C ILE A 60 6.01 9.80 14.95
N MET A 61 5.51 10.15 13.76
CA MET A 61 4.69 11.34 13.55
C MET A 61 3.41 11.32 14.38
N GLY A 62 2.72 10.19 14.44
CA GLY A 62 1.52 10.00 15.25
C GLY A 62 1.79 10.19 16.75
N ARG A 63 2.85 9.56 17.26
CA ARG A 63 3.32 9.73 18.63
C ARG A 63 3.59 11.21 18.96
N ASP A 64 4.30 11.90 18.08
CA ASP A 64 4.68 13.30 18.30
C ASP A 64 3.48 14.26 18.18
N ALA A 65 2.53 13.96 17.28
CA ALA A 65 1.25 14.63 17.22
C ALA A 65 0.43 14.47 18.50
N ALA A 66 0.44 13.27 19.11
CA ALA A 66 -0.20 13.04 20.40
C ALA A 66 0.49 13.82 21.52
N GLN A 67 1.82 13.81 21.60
CA GLN A 67 2.59 14.59 22.58
C GLN A 67 2.30 16.10 22.49
N LEU A 68 2.15 16.62 21.28
CA LEU A 68 1.80 18.02 21.03
C LEU A 68 0.30 18.30 21.07
N GLN A 69 -0.55 17.31 21.37
CA GLN A 69 -2.01 17.43 21.35
C GLN A 69 -2.50 18.10 20.05
N ALA A 70 -1.96 17.64 18.92
CA ALA A 70 -2.23 18.23 17.61
C ALA A 70 -3.56 17.76 17.01
N GLY A 71 -4.08 16.60 17.44
CA GLY A 71 -5.35 16.06 16.94
C GLY A 71 -5.32 15.72 15.45
N ILE A 72 -4.16 15.30 14.94
CA ILE A 72 -3.96 14.98 13.52
C ILE A 72 -4.21 13.49 13.28
N VAL A 73 -5.04 13.19 12.28
CA VAL A 73 -5.18 11.84 11.72
C VAL A 73 -4.19 11.69 10.57
N PHE A 74 -3.38 10.63 10.60
CA PHE A 74 -2.44 10.32 9.53
C PHE A 74 -3.02 9.30 8.56
N ALA A 75 -2.68 9.47 7.28
CA ALA A 75 -2.90 8.50 6.23
C ALA A 75 -1.58 8.25 5.48
N GLY A 76 -1.36 7.02 5.00
CA GLY A 76 -0.17 6.69 4.21
C GLY A 76 -0.47 5.69 3.09
N GLY A 77 0.57 5.40 2.32
CA GLY A 77 0.53 4.32 1.32
C GLY A 77 0.70 2.94 1.95
N GLU A 78 0.79 1.93 1.11
CA GLU A 78 0.86 0.53 1.52
C GLU A 78 2.11 0.15 2.31
N ASN A 79 3.16 0.99 2.31
CA ASN A 79 4.35 0.81 3.14
C ASN A 79 4.03 0.83 4.65
N LEU A 80 2.82 1.25 5.03
CA LEU A 80 2.32 1.12 6.40
C LEU A 80 1.95 -0.34 6.76
N ARG A 81 1.77 -1.22 5.77
CA ARG A 81 1.47 -2.66 5.92
C ARG A 81 2.74 -3.44 6.25
N THR A 82 3.34 -3.12 7.39
CA THR A 82 4.54 -3.74 7.94
C THR A 82 4.22 -4.39 9.28
N PRO A 83 4.97 -5.42 9.73
CA PRO A 83 4.90 -5.87 11.12
C PRO A 83 5.05 -4.70 12.10
N PRO A 84 4.39 -4.74 13.28
CA PRO A 84 4.51 -3.67 14.26
C PRO A 84 5.97 -3.43 14.66
N GLY A 85 6.40 -2.16 14.58
CA GLY A 85 7.69 -1.70 15.08
C GLY A 85 7.66 -1.31 16.55
N ASP A 86 8.73 -0.65 17.02
CA ASP A 86 8.88 -0.22 18.43
C ASP A 86 7.86 0.86 18.84
N VAL A 87 7.47 1.72 17.89
CA VAL A 87 6.45 2.73 18.08
C VAL A 87 5.16 2.23 17.41
N PRO A 88 4.06 2.04 18.15
CA PRO A 88 2.80 1.64 17.54
C PRO A 88 2.20 2.80 16.75
N TYR A 89 1.41 2.49 15.72
CA TYR A 89 0.58 3.49 15.07
C TYR A 89 -0.40 4.12 16.07
N SER A 90 -0.65 5.41 15.88
CA SER A 90 -1.75 6.08 16.57
C SER A 90 -3.08 5.49 16.10
N LEU A 91 -4.03 5.33 17.03
CA LEU A 91 -5.36 4.84 16.70
C LEU A 91 -6.02 5.77 15.66
N GLY A 92 -6.58 5.18 14.61
CA GLY A 92 -7.21 5.91 13.51
C GLY A 92 -6.27 6.25 12.36
N THR A 93 -4.98 5.87 12.41
CA THR A 93 -4.12 5.92 11.22
C THR A 93 -4.74 5.13 10.07
N LEU A 94 -4.81 5.75 8.90
CA LEU A 94 -5.39 5.19 7.68
C LEU A 94 -4.28 4.74 6.71
N MET A 95 -4.61 3.80 5.83
CA MET A 95 -3.69 3.29 4.83
C MET A 95 -4.43 3.04 3.51
N ILE A 96 -3.79 3.43 2.41
CA ILE A 96 -4.16 3.02 1.05
C ILE A 96 -3.33 1.77 0.74
N ALA A 97 -3.99 0.62 0.60
CA ALA A 97 -3.33 -0.65 0.30
C ALA A 97 -4.25 -1.53 -0.57
N PRO A 98 -3.70 -2.59 -1.21
CA PRO A 98 -4.51 -3.65 -1.79
C PRO A 98 -5.52 -4.22 -0.77
N PRO A 99 -6.63 -4.80 -1.25
CA PRO A 99 -7.62 -5.45 -0.39
C PRO A 99 -7.01 -6.66 0.34
N GLU A 100 -7.75 -7.18 1.32
CA GLU A 100 -7.41 -8.46 1.94
C GLU A 100 -7.69 -9.61 0.97
N TRP A 101 -6.67 -9.99 0.19
CA TRP A 101 -6.81 -11.03 -0.83
C TRP A 101 -7.23 -12.39 -0.27
N ALA A 102 -6.96 -12.64 1.01
CA ALA A 102 -7.40 -13.87 1.68
C ALA A 102 -8.93 -13.99 1.72
N ASP A 103 -9.68 -12.90 1.68
CA ASP A 103 -11.15 -12.90 1.71
C ASP A 103 -11.77 -13.45 0.41
N VAL A 104 -11.04 -13.37 -0.70
CA VAL A 104 -11.51 -13.78 -2.03
C VAL A 104 -10.73 -14.96 -2.61
N ALA A 105 -9.72 -15.45 -1.89
CA ALA A 105 -8.83 -16.49 -2.39
C ALA A 105 -9.50 -17.87 -2.44
N ASP A 106 -9.07 -18.73 -3.37
CA ASP A 106 -9.46 -20.14 -3.41
C ASP A 106 -9.09 -20.81 -2.07
N PRO A 107 -10.07 -21.38 -1.34
CA PRO A 107 -9.82 -22.05 -0.06
C PRO A 107 -8.75 -23.15 -0.12
N LYS A 108 -8.57 -23.81 -1.26
CA LYS A 108 -7.53 -24.83 -1.45
C LYS A 108 -6.13 -24.21 -1.42
N VAL A 109 -5.97 -23.02 -1.98
CA VAL A 109 -4.70 -22.29 -1.97
C VAL A 109 -4.40 -21.80 -0.55
N LEU A 110 -5.40 -21.28 0.16
CA LEU A 110 -5.27 -20.91 1.58
C LEU A 110 -4.86 -22.11 2.44
N ALA A 111 -5.48 -23.28 2.22
CA ALA A 111 -5.12 -24.51 2.93
C ALA A 111 -3.67 -24.96 2.63
N ALA A 112 -3.19 -24.77 1.40
CA ALA A 112 -1.80 -25.07 1.05
C ALA A 112 -0.80 -24.15 1.76
N PHE A 113 -1.08 -22.85 1.85
CA PHE A 113 -0.28 -21.91 2.65
C PHE A 113 -0.29 -22.26 4.14
N ALA A 114 -1.46 -22.59 4.70
CA ALA A 114 -1.61 -22.97 6.09
C ALA A 114 -0.82 -24.26 6.43
N ALA A 115 -0.82 -25.26 5.54
CA ALA A 115 -0.03 -26.49 5.71
C ALA A 115 1.49 -26.23 5.78
N GLN A 116 1.95 -25.15 5.14
CA GLN A 116 3.34 -24.69 5.18
C GLN A 116 3.60 -23.68 6.31
N LYS A 117 2.59 -23.36 7.13
CA LYS A 117 2.64 -22.34 8.19
C LYS A 117 3.01 -20.95 7.68
N VAL A 118 2.57 -20.62 6.46
CA VAL A 118 2.73 -19.29 5.86
C VAL A 118 1.41 -18.54 5.96
N VAL A 119 1.46 -17.31 6.47
CA VAL A 119 0.32 -16.40 6.47
C VAL A 119 0.33 -15.62 5.16
N PRO A 120 -0.70 -15.72 4.31
CA PRO A 120 -0.70 -15.16 2.97
C PRO A 120 -1.09 -13.67 2.95
N ASP A 121 -0.40 -12.84 3.73
CA ASP A 121 -0.69 -11.41 3.86
C ASP A 121 -0.16 -10.59 2.67
N GLY A 122 -0.82 -9.44 2.46
CA GLY A 122 -0.41 -8.42 1.49
C GLY A 122 -0.22 -9.00 0.09
N TYR A 123 1.04 -9.08 -0.34
CA TYR A 123 1.41 -9.48 -1.70
C TYR A 123 1.60 -10.98 -1.92
N THR A 124 1.42 -11.81 -0.89
CA THR A 124 1.64 -13.26 -1.01
C THR A 124 0.73 -13.91 -2.04
N LEU A 125 -0.58 -13.63 -1.99
CA LEU A 125 -1.55 -14.19 -2.94
C LEU A 125 -1.43 -13.56 -4.35
N PRO A 126 -1.24 -12.23 -4.50
CA PRO A 126 -0.87 -11.65 -5.79
C PRO A 126 0.37 -12.28 -6.43
N ALA A 127 1.41 -12.57 -5.64
CA ALA A 127 2.61 -13.24 -6.15
C ALA A 127 2.33 -14.69 -6.58
N PHE A 128 1.48 -15.40 -5.83
CA PHE A 128 1.02 -16.73 -6.23
C PHE A 128 0.24 -16.70 -7.55
N ALA A 129 -0.70 -15.76 -7.68
CA ALA A 129 -1.48 -15.55 -8.90
C ALA A 129 -0.59 -15.20 -10.11
N ALA A 130 0.47 -14.40 -9.90
CA ALA A 130 1.43 -14.09 -10.96
C ALA A 130 2.13 -15.36 -11.49
N VAL A 131 2.43 -16.35 -10.64
CA VAL A 131 3.01 -17.63 -11.06
C VAL A 131 1.98 -18.47 -11.84
N GLU A 132 0.71 -18.48 -11.42
CA GLU A 132 -0.36 -19.16 -12.16
C GLU A 132 -0.53 -18.58 -13.58
N ILE A 133 -0.51 -17.25 -13.68
CA ILE A 133 -0.57 -16.52 -14.95
C ILE A 133 0.63 -16.87 -15.82
N ALA A 134 1.85 -16.81 -15.28
CA ALA A 134 3.06 -17.13 -16.03
C ALA A 134 3.00 -18.56 -16.60
N LYS A 135 2.58 -19.53 -15.78
CA LYS A 135 2.40 -20.92 -16.22
C LYS A 135 1.37 -21.06 -17.34
N ALA A 136 0.21 -20.40 -17.20
CA ALA A 136 -0.85 -20.46 -18.20
C ALA A 136 -0.42 -19.80 -19.52
N ALA A 137 0.19 -18.61 -19.44
CA ALA A 137 0.66 -17.88 -20.61
C ALA A 137 1.78 -18.63 -21.35
N SER A 138 2.72 -19.26 -20.64
CA SER A 138 3.75 -20.11 -21.25
C SER A 138 3.13 -21.29 -22.00
N GLY A 139 2.16 -22.00 -21.42
CA GLY A 139 1.48 -23.12 -22.10
C GLY A 139 0.70 -22.67 -23.35
N LEU A 140 0.11 -21.48 -23.33
CA LEU A 140 -0.58 -20.90 -24.49
C LEU A 140 0.39 -20.47 -25.58
N SER A 141 1.53 -19.87 -25.21
CA SER A 141 2.61 -19.55 -26.16
C SER A 141 3.12 -20.80 -26.86
N GLU A 142 3.40 -21.88 -26.11
CA GLU A 142 3.90 -23.14 -26.65
C GLU A 142 2.89 -23.80 -27.61
N SER A 143 1.62 -23.87 -27.21
CA SER A 143 0.59 -24.52 -28.02
C SER A 143 0.14 -23.73 -29.25
N SER A 144 0.19 -22.39 -29.20
CA SER A 144 -0.21 -21.53 -30.32
C SER A 144 0.95 -21.11 -31.22
N GLY A 145 2.20 -21.30 -30.79
CA GLY A 145 3.40 -20.80 -31.47
C GLY A 145 3.55 -19.28 -31.44
N LYS A 146 2.71 -18.56 -30.69
CA LYS A 146 2.77 -17.11 -30.55
C LYS A 146 3.75 -16.66 -29.48
N PRO A 147 4.28 -15.43 -29.54
CA PRO A 147 5.12 -14.87 -28.48
C PRO A 147 4.40 -14.81 -27.13
N LEU A 148 5.14 -14.98 -26.04
CA LEU A 148 4.60 -14.89 -24.67
C LEU A 148 3.87 -13.57 -24.40
N THR A 149 4.35 -12.45 -24.97
CA THR A 149 3.72 -11.14 -24.82
C THR A 149 2.31 -11.10 -25.43
N GLU A 150 2.07 -11.83 -26.53
CA GLU A 150 0.72 -11.98 -27.09
C GLU A 150 -0.11 -12.96 -26.28
N ALA A 151 0.51 -14.01 -25.73
CA ALA A 151 -0.18 -14.95 -24.86
C ALA A 151 -0.58 -14.33 -23.51
N LEU A 152 0.07 -13.25 -23.08
CA LEU A 152 -0.28 -12.52 -21.85
C LEU A 152 -1.48 -11.56 -22.02
N THR A 153 -1.81 -11.17 -23.25
CA THR A 153 -2.86 -10.19 -23.53
C THR A 153 -4.07 -10.83 -24.20
N GLY A 154 -5.20 -10.13 -24.22
CA GLY A 154 -6.38 -10.54 -24.99
C GLY A 154 -7.29 -11.59 -24.33
N GLN A 155 -6.92 -12.15 -23.17
CA GLN A 155 -7.67 -13.18 -22.46
C GLN A 155 -7.64 -13.03 -20.94
N ASP A 156 -8.52 -13.76 -20.27
CA ASP A 156 -8.61 -13.78 -18.81
C ASP A 156 -7.87 -15.00 -18.26
N PHE A 157 -7.10 -14.79 -17.19
CA PHE A 157 -6.43 -15.84 -16.45
C PHE A 157 -7.23 -16.15 -15.19
N THR A 158 -7.65 -17.40 -15.04
CA THR A 158 -8.23 -17.88 -13.77
C THR A 158 -7.09 -18.05 -12.76
N THR A 159 -7.16 -17.33 -11.64
CA THR A 159 -6.14 -17.40 -10.57
C THR A 159 -6.79 -17.67 -9.22
N ALA A 160 -5.94 -17.93 -8.22
CA ALA A 160 -6.30 -18.10 -6.83
C ALA A 160 -7.09 -16.91 -6.25
N ILE A 161 -6.92 -15.70 -6.78
CA ILE A 161 -7.60 -14.48 -6.30
C ILE A 161 -8.67 -13.97 -7.29
N GLY A 162 -9.15 -14.85 -8.17
CA GLY A 162 -10.15 -14.52 -9.18
C GLY A 162 -9.55 -14.29 -10.58
N PRO A 163 -10.38 -13.88 -11.56
CA PRO A 163 -9.93 -13.64 -12.93
C PRO A 163 -9.07 -12.38 -13.02
N ILE A 164 -7.93 -12.47 -13.71
CA ILE A 164 -7.01 -11.36 -13.99
C ILE A 164 -6.81 -11.22 -15.50
N ARG A 165 -6.77 -9.98 -15.99
CA ARG A 165 -6.55 -9.64 -17.40
C ARG A 165 -5.53 -8.52 -17.52
N PHE A 166 -4.73 -8.58 -18.59
CA PHE A 166 -3.79 -7.53 -18.99
C PHE A 166 -4.28 -6.83 -20.26
N ASP A 167 -4.02 -5.52 -20.34
CA ASP A 167 -4.32 -4.67 -21.49
C ASP A 167 -3.23 -4.72 -22.59
#